data_AF-A0A918FUN4-F1
#
_entry.id   AF-A0A918FUN4-F1
#
_cell.length_a   1.000
_cell.length_b   1.000
_cell.length_c   1.000
_cell.angle_alpha   90.00
_cell.angle_beta   90.00
_cell.angle_gamma   90.00
#
_symmetry.space_group_name_H-M   'P 1'
#
loop_
_entity.id
_entity.type
_entity.pdbx_description
1 polymer ?
#
loop_
_entity_poly.entity_id
_entity_poly.type
_entity_poly.pdbx_seq_one_letter_code
_entity_poly.pdbx_strand_id
1 'polypeptide(L)'
;MRTGSAGLALPVPDPAPAVRGGGPGRDHDDAERQGRVMTEAVAETGSAHPMRHQDRDRVPRARTAVRLTRYAGLASVRAGRLVSAARRRGLRLPPVVRDSVLPALLLLHIVTTRAPQELPVTLALTAALALPLVWRRRAPLTVFGAVAAAAFVQWLTGVQLPADIALLVALYTVAAKSGRRGTFVAGAIVEGGALLACLRWATEGAFLTPFVAVTAMVVAAAVLGVNVRTTRAYLAALEERAARLEQQQDQQARLAVAEERTRITREMHDIVTHNLSVMVALTDAAVYAQHRSPDKATTAMLQISETGRQALTDMRRSLDVLRTDEPDAERHPLPGIAQLRTLADQMCAAGLPARVEIQGGHTHIPATAQLTVYRLVQEALTNTLKHTPTGTHAKVRIRCSPETVTVDVTDSGPCSPLPGATPSGHGIHGMRERAAAYGGTLRAGPLPGGGWGVHTRLALGSGKAASA
;
A
#
# COMPACT_ATOMS: atom_id res chain seq x y z
N MET A 1 19.54 -1.41 66.33
CA MET A 1 18.07 -1.55 66.21
C MET A 1 17.81 -2.08 64.79
N ARG A 2 17.70 -3.39 64.49
CA ARG A 2 16.57 -4.33 64.76
C ARG A 2 15.23 -3.61 64.56
N THR A 3 14.31 -3.93 63.65
CA THR A 3 13.86 -5.13 62.87
C THR A 3 12.82 -4.58 61.86
N GLY A 4 12.39 -5.19 60.75
CA GLY A 4 12.45 -6.55 60.24
C GLY A 4 11.67 -6.62 58.92
N SER A 5 12.06 -7.62 58.12
CA SER A 5 11.60 -7.99 56.78
C SER A 5 10.36 -8.89 56.79
N ALA A 6 9.46 -8.73 55.80
CA ALA A 6 8.67 -9.79 55.14
C ALA A 6 7.81 -9.11 54.03
N GLY A 7 7.77 -9.48 52.76
CA GLY A 7 8.20 -10.72 52.10
C GLY A 7 7.00 -11.65 51.88
N LEU A 8 6.08 -11.30 50.97
CA LEU A 8 5.05 -12.23 50.50
C LEU A 8 4.92 -12.15 48.96
N ALA A 9 5.53 -13.13 48.31
CA ALA A 9 5.43 -13.41 46.89
C ALA A 9 4.20 -14.30 46.62
N LEU A 10 3.43 -13.96 45.59
CA LEU A 10 2.33 -14.76 45.07
C LEU A 10 2.87 -15.79 44.05
N PRO A 11 2.37 -17.04 44.04
CA PRO A 11 2.92 -18.09 43.20
C PRO A 11 2.37 -18.07 41.77
N VAL A 12 3.29 -18.18 40.81
CA VAL A 12 3.06 -18.51 39.40
C VAL A 12 2.77 -20.01 39.28
N PRO A 13 1.78 -20.46 38.48
CA PRO A 13 1.56 -21.88 38.24
C PRO A 13 2.54 -22.41 37.17
N ASP A 14 3.30 -23.44 37.51
CA ASP A 14 4.20 -24.16 36.60
C ASP A 14 3.42 -25.13 35.67
N PRO A 15 3.98 -25.46 34.49
CA PRO A 15 3.32 -26.23 33.44
C PRO A 15 3.44 -27.75 33.64
N ALA A 16 2.41 -28.48 33.24
CA ALA A 16 2.37 -29.95 33.23
C ALA A 16 3.31 -30.55 32.15
N PRO A 17 3.77 -31.81 32.33
CA PRO A 17 5.02 -32.29 31.73
C PRO A 17 4.88 -32.84 30.30
N ALA A 18 6.00 -32.72 29.57
CA ALA A 18 6.24 -33.35 28.29
C ALA A 18 6.41 -34.88 28.43
N VAL A 19 5.71 -35.64 27.60
CA VAL A 19 6.02 -37.04 27.31
C VAL A 19 6.59 -37.11 25.89
N ARG A 20 7.87 -37.48 25.80
CA ARG A 20 8.52 -37.93 24.56
C ARG A 20 8.32 -39.44 24.42
N GLY A 21 8.04 -39.90 23.19
CA GLY A 21 8.47 -41.23 22.75
C GLY A 21 7.55 -41.92 21.75
N GLY A 22 8.01 -42.07 20.50
CA GLY A 22 7.74 -43.26 19.68
C GLY A 22 6.71 -43.14 18.54
N GLY A 23 7.17 -42.83 17.32
CA GLY A 23 6.79 -43.63 16.14
C GLY A 23 7.84 -44.75 15.94
N PRO A 24 7.69 -45.73 15.02
CA PRO A 24 6.98 -45.66 13.72
C PRO A 24 6.20 -46.95 13.30
N GLY A 25 5.54 -46.92 12.12
CA GLY A 25 5.08 -48.10 11.34
C GLY A 25 3.56 -48.29 11.31
N ARG A 26 2.87 -47.99 10.20
CA ARG A 26 2.49 -48.91 9.08
C ARG A 26 1.63 -50.09 9.52
N ASP A 27 0.35 -50.04 9.14
CA ASP A 27 -0.49 -51.11 8.55
C ASP A 27 -1.84 -50.46 8.19
N HIS A 28 -2.15 -50.22 6.91
CA HIS A 28 -2.83 -51.11 5.96
C HIS A 28 -4.26 -51.52 6.37
N ASP A 29 -5.19 -51.13 5.51
CA ASP A 29 -6.48 -51.77 5.22
C ASP A 29 -7.47 -51.98 6.37
N ASP A 30 -8.43 -51.06 6.53
CA ASP A 30 -9.79 -51.42 7.00
C ASP A 30 -10.80 -50.25 6.90
N ALA A 31 -11.01 -49.70 5.70
CA ALA A 31 -12.07 -48.70 5.48
C ALA A 31 -12.76 -48.77 4.10
N GLU A 32 -12.74 -49.92 3.43
CA GLU A 32 -13.42 -50.14 2.14
C GLU A 32 -14.28 -51.42 2.11
N ARG A 33 -14.96 -51.74 3.22
CA ARG A 33 -15.81 -52.94 3.33
C ARG A 33 -17.21 -52.70 3.87
N GLN A 34 -17.87 -51.62 3.45
CA GLN A 34 -19.28 -51.38 3.76
C GLN A 34 -19.98 -50.61 2.64
N GLY A 35 -20.00 -51.20 1.45
CA GLY A 35 -20.64 -50.58 0.29
C GLY A 35 -20.67 -51.47 -0.94
N ARG A 36 -21.19 -52.70 -0.82
CA ARG A 36 -21.63 -53.55 -1.96
C ARG A 36 -22.08 -54.92 -1.44
N VAL A 37 -23.37 -55.07 -1.13
CA VAL A 37 -24.12 -56.32 -1.34
C VAL A 37 -25.60 -55.91 -1.46
N MET A 38 -26.31 -56.55 -2.39
CA MET A 38 -27.77 -56.60 -2.55
C MET A 38 -28.43 -55.60 -3.52
N THR A 39 -27.94 -55.58 -4.77
CA THR A 39 -28.80 -55.44 -5.95
C THR A 39 -28.73 -56.75 -6.71
N GLU A 40 -29.75 -57.59 -6.57
CA GLU A 40 -30.26 -58.57 -7.55
C GLU A 40 -31.20 -59.55 -6.85
N ALA A 41 -32.50 -59.41 -7.12
CA ALA A 41 -33.47 -60.50 -7.08
C ALA A 41 -34.74 -60.03 -7.83
N VAL A 42 -34.68 -60.13 -9.15
CA VAL A 42 -35.86 -60.21 -10.02
C VAL A 42 -36.14 -61.70 -10.22
N ALA A 43 -37.35 -62.16 -9.90
CA ALA A 43 -38.18 -63.08 -10.68
C ALA A 43 -39.15 -63.92 -9.81
N GLU A 44 -40.39 -64.01 -10.29
CA GLU A 44 -41.43 -65.02 -10.00
C GLU A 44 -42.08 -64.96 -8.59
N THR A 45 -43.40 -64.90 -8.41
CA THR A 45 -44.49 -65.69 -9.01
C THR A 45 -45.85 -65.10 -8.58
N GLY A 46 -46.92 -65.23 -9.38
CA GLY A 46 -48.28 -65.40 -8.83
C GLY A 46 -49.40 -64.51 -9.37
N SER A 47 -50.07 -64.97 -10.43
CA SER A 47 -51.36 -64.49 -10.96
C SER A 47 -52.51 -64.47 -9.95
N ALA A 48 -53.46 -63.53 -10.09
CA ALA A 48 -54.82 -63.81 -10.62
C ALA A 48 -55.87 -62.69 -10.38
N HIS A 49 -56.68 -62.48 -11.43
CA HIS A 49 -58.07 -62.01 -11.51
C HIS A 49 -58.43 -60.51 -11.75
N PRO A 50 -59.18 -60.22 -12.85
CA PRO A 50 -59.70 -58.90 -13.19
C PRO A 50 -61.20 -58.76 -12.85
N MET A 51 -61.65 -57.56 -12.53
CA MET A 51 -63.08 -57.20 -12.56
C MET A 51 -63.22 -55.75 -13.01
N ARG A 52 -63.88 -55.58 -14.16
CA ARG A 52 -64.39 -54.31 -14.66
C ARG A 52 -65.53 -53.84 -13.76
N HIS A 53 -65.53 -52.57 -13.38
CA HIS A 53 -66.75 -51.77 -13.38
C HIS A 53 -66.45 -50.33 -13.80
N GLN A 54 -67.21 -49.92 -14.79
CA GLN A 54 -67.33 -48.61 -15.39
C GLN A 54 -68.28 -47.80 -14.50
N ASP A 55 -67.89 -46.60 -14.04
CA ASP A 55 -68.72 -45.44 -14.31
C ASP A 55 -68.03 -44.09 -14.14
N ARG A 56 -68.48 -43.16 -14.96
CA ARG A 56 -68.05 -41.77 -15.10
C ARG A 56 -68.65 -40.92 -13.98
N ASP A 57 -67.86 -40.05 -13.35
CA ASP A 57 -68.11 -38.59 -13.43
C ASP A 57 -67.11 -37.72 -12.65
N ARG A 58 -66.74 -36.60 -13.30
CA ARG A 58 -66.19 -35.33 -12.79
C ARG A 58 -64.83 -35.35 -12.05
N VAL A 59 -63.80 -34.72 -12.67
CA VAL A 59 -63.04 -33.53 -12.17
C VAL A 59 -61.89 -33.22 -13.17
N PRO A 60 -61.74 -31.97 -13.68
CA PRO A 60 -60.44 -31.49 -14.15
C PRO A 60 -59.99 -30.28 -13.30
N ARG A 61 -59.26 -30.52 -12.20
CA ARG A 61 -58.60 -29.43 -11.43
C ARG A 61 -57.11 -29.64 -11.16
N ALA A 62 -56.51 -30.77 -11.56
CA ALA A 62 -55.11 -31.07 -11.23
C ALA A 62 -54.06 -30.58 -12.26
N ARG A 63 -54.45 -30.15 -13.46
CA ARG A 63 -53.48 -29.77 -14.52
C ARG A 63 -53.10 -28.28 -14.55
N THR A 64 -53.84 -27.42 -13.86
CA THR A 64 -53.58 -25.97 -13.84
C THR A 64 -52.58 -25.56 -12.74
N ALA A 65 -52.54 -26.30 -11.63
CA ALA A 65 -51.66 -26.00 -10.50
C ALA A 65 -50.16 -26.26 -10.81
N VAL A 66 -49.84 -27.29 -11.61
CA VAL A 66 -48.45 -27.65 -11.94
C VAL A 66 -47.81 -26.68 -12.95
N ARG A 67 -48.61 -25.98 -13.77
CA ARG A 67 -48.08 -24.95 -14.70
C ARG A 67 -47.67 -23.67 -13.96
N LEU A 68 -48.38 -23.26 -12.91
CA LEU A 68 -48.08 -22.01 -12.19
C LEU A 68 -46.80 -22.11 -11.34
N THR A 69 -46.48 -23.28 -10.79
CA THR A 69 -45.23 -23.50 -10.02
C THR A 69 -43.97 -23.47 -10.89
N ARG A 70 -44.08 -23.86 -12.18
CA ARG A 70 -42.95 -23.82 -13.14
C ARG A 70 -42.61 -22.40 -13.62
N TYR A 71 -43.57 -21.49 -13.71
CA TYR A 71 -43.32 -20.09 -14.07
C TYR A 71 -42.73 -19.27 -12.92
N ALA A 72 -43.12 -19.55 -11.66
CA ALA A 72 -42.54 -18.91 -10.48
C ALA A 72 -41.05 -19.28 -10.26
N GLY A 73 -40.67 -20.54 -10.54
CA GLY A 73 -39.29 -21.00 -10.42
C GLY A 73 -38.33 -20.47 -11.50
N LEU A 74 -38.82 -20.17 -12.71
CA LEU A 74 -37.99 -19.61 -13.79
C LEU A 74 -37.81 -18.09 -13.69
N ALA A 75 -38.76 -17.38 -13.08
CA ALA A 75 -38.66 -15.94 -12.83
C ALA A 75 -37.64 -15.60 -11.73
N SER A 76 -37.54 -16.41 -10.67
CA SER A 76 -36.60 -16.20 -9.56
C SER A 76 -35.14 -16.40 -9.96
N VAL A 77 -34.85 -17.37 -10.84
CA VAL A 77 -33.49 -17.65 -11.34
C VAL A 77 -33.01 -16.59 -12.33
N ARG A 78 -33.90 -16.00 -13.14
CA ARG A 78 -33.56 -14.87 -14.04
C ARG A 78 -33.36 -13.56 -13.27
N ALA A 79 -34.14 -13.31 -12.22
CA ALA A 79 -33.96 -12.13 -11.36
C ALA A 79 -32.60 -12.14 -10.64
N GLY A 80 -32.14 -13.30 -10.14
CA GLY A 80 -30.82 -13.43 -9.50
C GLY A 80 -29.63 -13.15 -10.44
N ARG A 81 -29.75 -13.47 -11.73
CA ARG A 81 -28.72 -13.20 -12.74
C ARG A 81 -28.63 -11.71 -13.14
N LEU A 82 -29.76 -11.01 -13.15
CA LEU A 82 -29.79 -9.56 -13.44
C LEU A 82 -29.22 -8.74 -12.29
N VAL A 83 -29.50 -9.11 -11.04
CA VAL A 83 -28.95 -8.43 -9.84
C VAL A 83 -27.43 -8.62 -9.74
N SER A 84 -26.92 -9.80 -10.09
CA SER A 84 -25.48 -10.08 -10.10
C SER A 84 -24.76 -9.45 -11.29
N ALA A 85 -25.42 -9.26 -12.43
CA ALA A 85 -24.89 -8.48 -13.57
C ALA A 85 -24.84 -6.97 -13.28
N ALA A 86 -25.85 -6.42 -12.60
CA ALA A 86 -25.88 -5.01 -12.19
C ALA A 86 -24.78 -4.68 -11.16
N ARG A 87 -24.46 -5.62 -10.26
CA ARG A 87 -23.39 -5.46 -9.26
C ARG A 87 -21.98 -5.42 -9.88
N ARG A 88 -21.76 -6.11 -11.00
CA ARG A 88 -20.47 -6.10 -11.74
C ARG A 88 -20.26 -4.87 -12.61
N ARG A 89 -21.34 -4.17 -13.02
CA ARG A 89 -21.27 -3.00 -13.93
C ARG A 89 -21.14 -1.63 -13.26
N GLY A 90 -20.89 -1.55 -11.95
CA GLY A 90 -20.43 -0.30 -11.34
C GLY A 90 -21.40 0.90 -11.39
N LEU A 91 -22.70 0.72 -11.68
CA LEU A 91 -23.68 1.78 -11.50
C LEU A 91 -23.86 2.04 -10.00
N ARG A 92 -23.15 3.04 -9.47
CA ARG A 92 -23.39 3.60 -8.14
C ARG A 92 -24.70 4.39 -8.18
N LEU A 93 -25.83 3.68 -8.26
CA LEU A 93 -27.15 4.29 -8.15
C LEU A 93 -27.26 4.98 -6.78
N PRO A 94 -27.87 6.18 -6.70
CA PRO A 94 -28.13 6.84 -5.44
C PRO A 94 -28.84 5.89 -4.46
N PRO A 95 -28.53 5.93 -3.16
CA PRO A 95 -29.11 5.00 -2.18
C PRO A 95 -30.65 5.08 -2.14
N VAL A 96 -31.22 6.24 -2.49
CA VAL A 96 -32.67 6.44 -2.63
C VAL A 96 -33.23 5.63 -3.79
N VAL A 97 -32.58 5.66 -4.96
CA VAL A 97 -33.01 4.92 -6.17
C VAL A 97 -32.96 3.41 -5.92
N ARG A 98 -31.93 2.91 -5.24
CA ARG A 98 -31.87 1.48 -4.87
C ARG A 98 -32.97 1.08 -3.89
N ASP A 99 -33.36 1.98 -2.99
CA ASP A 99 -34.34 1.70 -1.94
C ASP A 99 -35.79 1.82 -2.46
N SER A 100 -36.04 2.54 -3.54
CA SER A 100 -37.36 2.66 -4.18
C SER A 100 -37.68 1.56 -5.21
N VAL A 101 -36.68 0.77 -5.65
CA VAL A 101 -36.90 -0.37 -6.57
C VAL A 101 -37.83 -1.42 -5.97
N LEU A 102 -37.65 -1.80 -4.70
CA LEU A 102 -38.47 -2.83 -4.07
C LEU A 102 -39.94 -2.37 -3.90
N PRO A 103 -40.22 -1.15 -3.39
CA PRO A 103 -41.57 -0.61 -3.38
C PRO A 103 -42.23 -0.54 -4.77
N ALA A 104 -41.49 -0.08 -5.78
CA ALA A 104 -42.01 0.03 -7.14
C ALA A 104 -42.39 -1.34 -7.72
N LEU A 105 -41.58 -2.38 -7.48
CA LEU A 105 -41.87 -3.74 -7.92
C LEU A 105 -43.10 -4.33 -7.23
N LEU A 106 -43.27 -4.08 -5.93
CA LEU A 106 -44.44 -4.55 -5.17
C LEU A 106 -45.74 -3.86 -5.65
N LEU A 107 -45.69 -2.54 -5.88
CA LEU A 107 -46.83 -1.79 -6.43
C LEU A 107 -47.17 -2.27 -7.86
N LEU A 108 -46.17 -2.48 -8.72
CA LEU A 108 -46.37 -2.99 -10.07
C LEU A 108 -47.01 -4.40 -10.07
N HIS A 109 -46.58 -5.27 -9.16
CA HIS A 109 -47.15 -6.62 -9.03
C HIS A 109 -48.64 -6.58 -8.67
N ILE A 110 -49.05 -5.70 -7.76
CA ILE A 110 -50.47 -5.54 -7.37
C ILE A 110 -51.30 -5.06 -8.57
N VAL A 111 -50.84 -4.01 -9.26
CA VAL A 111 -51.55 -3.43 -10.42
C VAL A 111 -51.75 -4.45 -11.54
N THR A 112 -50.84 -5.41 -11.69
CA THR A 112 -50.88 -6.41 -12.76
C THR A 112 -51.67 -7.68 -12.40
N THR A 113 -51.94 -7.94 -11.12
CA THR A 113 -52.51 -9.24 -10.67
C THR A 113 -53.90 -9.13 -10.05
N ARG A 114 -54.34 -7.96 -9.60
CA ARG A 114 -55.63 -7.76 -8.91
C ARG A 114 -56.69 -7.18 -9.85
N ALA A 115 -57.95 -7.58 -9.62
CA ALA A 115 -59.09 -7.07 -10.37
C ALA A 115 -59.36 -5.58 -10.09
N PRO A 116 -59.89 -4.79 -11.05
CA PRO A 116 -60.19 -3.35 -10.92
C PRO A 116 -60.99 -2.95 -9.68
N GLN A 117 -61.83 -3.85 -9.19
CA GLN A 117 -62.76 -3.60 -8.09
C GLN A 117 -62.09 -3.74 -6.70
N GLU A 118 -60.99 -4.49 -6.58
CA GLU A 118 -60.22 -4.65 -5.33
C GLU A 118 -58.99 -3.72 -5.26
N LEU A 119 -58.72 -3.01 -6.35
CA LEU A 119 -57.54 -2.18 -6.54
C LEU A 119 -57.36 -1.04 -5.50
N PRO A 120 -58.38 -0.27 -5.08
CA PRO A 120 -58.13 0.88 -4.20
C PRO A 120 -57.63 0.48 -2.80
N VAL A 121 -58.23 -0.54 -2.18
CA VAL A 121 -57.87 -1.01 -0.84
C VAL A 121 -56.52 -1.74 -0.86
N THR A 122 -56.31 -2.63 -1.82
CA THR A 122 -55.06 -3.40 -1.94
C THR A 122 -53.85 -2.52 -2.31
N LEU A 123 -54.06 -1.50 -3.15
CA LEU A 123 -53.02 -0.52 -3.49
C LEU A 123 -52.68 0.38 -2.30
N ALA A 124 -53.68 0.84 -1.55
CA ALA A 124 -53.45 1.64 -0.33
C ALA A 124 -52.64 0.87 0.72
N LEU A 125 -53.00 -0.40 1.00
CA LEU A 125 -52.26 -1.25 1.94
C LEU A 125 -50.85 -1.56 1.45
N THR A 126 -50.67 -1.84 0.16
CA THR A 126 -49.33 -2.06 -0.42
C THR A 126 -48.48 -0.80 -0.32
N ALA A 127 -49.04 0.36 -0.62
CA ALA A 127 -48.35 1.64 -0.48
C ALA A 127 -47.96 1.89 0.98
N ALA A 128 -48.85 1.60 1.94
CA ALA A 128 -48.56 1.73 3.37
C ALA A 128 -47.43 0.81 3.84
N LEU A 129 -47.30 -0.40 3.28
CA LEU A 129 -46.19 -1.31 3.59
C LEU A 129 -44.88 -0.94 2.88
N ALA A 130 -44.96 -0.41 1.67
CA ALA A 130 -43.80 -0.25 0.80
C ALA A 130 -43.17 1.15 0.85
N LEU A 131 -43.97 2.23 0.90
CA LEU A 131 -43.48 3.61 0.89
C LEU A 131 -42.56 3.93 2.08
N PRO A 132 -42.87 3.51 3.33
CA PRO A 132 -41.98 3.79 4.46
C PRO A 132 -40.55 3.28 4.26
N LEU A 133 -40.36 2.21 3.47
CA LEU A 133 -39.03 1.63 3.20
C LEU A 133 -38.08 2.59 2.50
N VAL A 134 -38.56 3.63 1.82
CA VAL A 134 -37.71 4.67 1.21
C VAL A 134 -36.88 5.40 2.28
N TRP A 135 -37.45 5.55 3.49
CA TRP A 135 -36.78 6.22 4.61
C TRP A 135 -36.06 5.25 5.57
N ARG A 136 -36.00 3.94 5.24
CA ARG A 136 -35.44 2.89 6.11
C ARG A 136 -34.00 3.17 6.56
N ARG A 137 -33.24 3.92 5.76
CA ARG A 137 -31.85 4.28 6.09
C ARG A 137 -31.75 5.42 7.09
N ARG A 138 -32.72 6.33 7.15
CA ARG A 138 -32.69 7.51 8.02
C ARG A 138 -33.28 7.21 9.39
N ALA A 139 -34.41 6.50 9.44
CA ALA A 139 -35.11 6.21 10.68
C ALA A 139 -35.62 4.75 10.70
N PRO A 140 -34.73 3.77 10.96
CA PRO A 140 -35.06 2.34 10.81
C PRO A 140 -36.15 1.86 11.77
N LEU A 141 -36.19 2.37 13.00
CA LEU A 141 -37.18 1.97 14.01
C LEU A 141 -38.57 2.56 13.71
N THR A 142 -38.66 3.81 13.27
CA THR A 142 -39.96 4.43 12.92
C THR A 142 -40.56 3.80 11.67
N VAL A 143 -39.72 3.50 10.67
CA VAL A 143 -40.13 2.78 9.47
C VAL A 143 -40.60 1.38 9.82
N PHE A 144 -39.90 0.66 10.69
CA PHE A 144 -40.35 -0.66 11.16
C PHE A 144 -41.72 -0.57 11.86
N GLY A 145 -41.91 0.40 12.76
CA GLY A 145 -43.19 0.60 13.42
C GLY A 145 -44.33 0.90 12.45
N ALA A 146 -44.10 1.76 11.44
CA ALA A 146 -45.09 2.08 10.41
C ALA A 146 -45.46 0.85 9.56
N VAL A 147 -44.46 0.06 9.14
CA VAL A 147 -44.70 -1.17 8.35
C VAL A 147 -45.39 -2.24 9.19
N ALA A 148 -45.02 -2.40 10.47
CA ALA A 148 -45.66 -3.33 11.40
C ALA A 148 -47.13 -2.94 11.67
N ALA A 149 -47.42 -1.64 11.84
CA ALA A 149 -48.78 -1.14 12.00
C ALA A 149 -49.62 -1.38 10.73
N ALA A 150 -49.07 -1.12 9.55
CA ALA A 150 -49.73 -1.40 8.27
C ALA A 150 -50.01 -2.91 8.08
N ALA A 151 -49.06 -3.78 8.47
CA ALA A 151 -49.22 -5.23 8.44
C ALA A 151 -50.31 -5.71 9.42
N PHE A 152 -50.43 -5.08 10.59
CA PHE A 152 -51.49 -5.38 11.55
C PHE A 152 -52.88 -5.00 11.02
N VAL A 153 -53.00 -3.83 10.36
CA VAL A 153 -54.24 -3.42 9.70
C VAL A 153 -54.59 -4.36 8.53
N GLN A 154 -53.61 -4.79 7.75
CA GLN A 154 -53.79 -5.81 6.72
C GLN A 154 -54.34 -7.12 7.31
N TRP A 155 -53.78 -7.59 8.42
CA TRP A 155 -54.26 -8.79 9.12
C TRP A 155 -55.70 -8.64 9.62
N LEU A 156 -56.04 -7.49 10.21
CA LEU A 156 -57.40 -7.21 10.70
C LEU A 156 -58.45 -7.22 9.58
N THR A 157 -58.09 -6.69 8.41
CA THR A 157 -58.96 -6.68 7.22
C THR A 157 -59.01 -8.02 6.48
N GLY A 158 -58.18 -9.01 6.89
CA GLY A 158 -58.16 -10.35 6.31
C GLY A 158 -57.57 -10.43 4.90
N VAL A 159 -56.96 -9.35 4.39
CA VAL A 159 -56.41 -9.28 3.04
C VAL A 159 -55.02 -9.88 3.02
N GLN A 160 -54.80 -10.92 2.22
CA GLN A 160 -53.47 -11.50 2.03
C GLN A 160 -52.72 -10.79 0.91
N LEU A 161 -51.56 -10.17 1.20
CA LEU A 161 -50.74 -9.46 0.22
C LEU A 161 -49.29 -9.98 0.22
N PRO A 162 -48.64 -10.11 -0.95
CA PRO A 162 -47.21 -10.44 -1.02
C PRO A 162 -46.30 -9.31 -0.49
N ALA A 163 -46.88 -8.17 -0.11
CA ALA A 163 -46.19 -7.00 0.42
C ALA A 163 -45.55 -7.24 1.81
N ASP A 164 -45.86 -8.35 2.49
CA ASP A 164 -45.28 -8.72 3.79
C ASP A 164 -43.75 -8.89 3.77
N ILE A 165 -43.14 -9.07 2.59
CA ILE A 165 -41.68 -8.99 2.39
C ILE A 165 -41.12 -7.65 2.91
N ALA A 166 -41.91 -6.58 2.90
CA ALA A 166 -41.54 -5.28 3.46
C ALA A 166 -41.17 -5.38 4.96
N LEU A 167 -41.84 -6.25 5.72
CA LEU A 167 -41.59 -6.44 7.14
C LEU A 167 -40.25 -7.14 7.39
N LEU A 168 -39.89 -8.13 6.56
CA LEU A 168 -38.58 -8.78 6.58
C LEU A 168 -37.46 -7.80 6.22
N VAL A 169 -37.70 -6.94 5.23
CA VAL A 169 -36.75 -5.90 4.82
C VAL A 169 -36.58 -4.84 5.92
N ALA A 170 -37.65 -4.45 6.60
CA ALA A 170 -37.61 -3.55 7.74
C ALA A 170 -36.84 -4.18 8.91
N LEU A 171 -37.12 -5.44 9.25
CA LEU A 171 -36.41 -6.20 10.28
C LEU A 171 -34.91 -6.32 9.97
N TYR A 172 -34.54 -6.70 8.74
CA TYR A 172 -33.15 -6.71 8.28
C TYR A 172 -32.49 -5.35 8.49
N THR A 173 -33.20 -4.25 8.18
CA THR A 173 -32.66 -2.90 8.31
C THR A 173 -32.46 -2.51 9.78
N VAL A 174 -33.40 -2.85 10.66
CA VAL A 174 -33.26 -2.68 12.11
C VAL A 174 -32.09 -3.51 12.64
N ALA A 175 -31.95 -4.77 12.22
CA ALA A 175 -30.84 -5.62 12.60
C ALA A 175 -29.47 -5.08 12.13
N ALA A 176 -29.42 -4.50 10.93
CA ALA A 176 -28.21 -3.94 10.34
C ALA A 176 -27.80 -2.58 10.91
N LYS A 177 -28.73 -1.79 11.47
CA LYS A 177 -28.48 -0.41 11.90
C LYS A 177 -28.72 -0.13 13.39
N SER A 178 -29.52 -0.93 14.06
CA SER A 178 -29.88 -0.73 15.47
C SER A 178 -29.11 -1.71 16.35
N GLY A 179 -29.07 -1.49 17.66
CA GLY A 179 -28.41 -2.38 18.63
C GLY A 179 -29.12 -3.73 18.82
N ARG A 180 -28.50 -4.63 19.59
CA ARG A 180 -29.03 -5.99 19.87
C ARG A 180 -30.47 -5.97 20.40
N ARG A 181 -30.77 -5.09 21.36
CA ARG A 181 -32.13 -4.95 21.95
C ARG A 181 -33.20 -4.66 20.90
N GLY A 182 -32.93 -3.71 19.99
CA GLY A 182 -33.85 -3.37 18.92
C GLY A 182 -34.07 -4.52 17.93
N THR A 183 -33.02 -5.31 17.64
CA THR A 183 -33.14 -6.51 16.81
C THR A 183 -34.02 -7.57 17.46
N PHE A 184 -33.85 -7.82 18.77
CA PHE A 184 -34.68 -8.80 19.50
C PHE A 184 -36.14 -8.39 19.57
N VAL A 185 -36.42 -7.13 19.94
CA VAL A 185 -37.80 -6.61 20.02
C VAL A 185 -38.47 -6.64 18.64
N ALA A 186 -37.79 -6.18 17.59
CA ALA A 186 -38.33 -6.22 16.23
C ALA A 186 -38.55 -7.67 15.77
N GLY A 187 -37.61 -8.58 16.04
CA GLY A 187 -37.75 -10.00 15.72
C GLY A 187 -38.97 -10.63 16.41
N ALA A 188 -39.16 -10.37 17.71
CA ALA A 188 -40.31 -10.87 18.45
C ALA A 188 -41.66 -10.34 17.90
N ILE A 189 -41.71 -9.07 17.49
CA ILE A 189 -42.91 -8.48 16.87
C ILE A 189 -43.22 -9.16 15.54
N VAL A 190 -42.20 -9.37 14.69
CA VAL A 190 -42.41 -10.04 13.39
C VAL A 190 -42.82 -11.50 13.59
N GLU A 191 -42.22 -12.20 14.56
CA GLU A 191 -42.56 -13.60 14.88
C GLU A 191 -43.99 -13.72 15.43
N GLY A 192 -44.41 -12.80 16.30
CA GLY A 192 -45.79 -12.72 16.76
C GLY A 192 -46.76 -12.45 15.61
N GLY A 193 -46.40 -11.57 14.68
CA GLY A 193 -47.17 -11.34 13.44
C GLY A 193 -47.24 -12.59 12.55
N ALA A 194 -46.15 -13.34 12.42
CA ALA A 194 -46.11 -14.60 11.67
C ALA A 194 -47.04 -15.65 12.29
N LEU A 195 -47.05 -15.77 13.62
CA LEU A 195 -47.97 -16.65 14.34
C LEU A 195 -49.42 -16.26 14.09
N LEU A 196 -49.76 -14.98 14.22
CA LEU A 196 -51.13 -14.47 13.95
C LEU A 196 -51.57 -14.70 12.51
N ALA A 197 -50.66 -14.52 11.55
CA ALA A 197 -50.92 -14.80 10.13
C ALA A 197 -51.18 -16.28 9.87
N CYS A 198 -50.38 -17.17 10.46
CA CYS A 198 -50.58 -18.62 10.35
C CYS A 198 -51.89 -19.06 11.01
N LEU A 199 -52.24 -18.54 12.19
CA LEU A 199 -53.53 -18.85 12.83
C LEU A 199 -54.73 -18.39 12.00
N ARG A 200 -54.60 -17.29 11.25
CA ARG A 200 -55.69 -16.71 10.46
C ARG A 200 -55.91 -17.40 9.12
N TRP A 201 -54.83 -17.79 8.45
CA TRP A 201 -54.85 -18.20 7.04
C TRP A 201 -54.29 -19.61 6.77
N ALA A 202 -53.76 -20.33 7.78
CA ALA A 202 -53.34 -21.71 7.57
C ALA A 202 -54.56 -22.62 7.32
N THR A 203 -54.39 -23.56 6.40
CA THR A 203 -55.36 -24.64 6.17
C THR A 203 -55.42 -25.56 7.39
N GLU A 204 -56.62 -26.05 7.72
CA GLU A 204 -56.85 -26.95 8.85
C GLU A 204 -55.84 -28.11 8.86
N GLY A 205 -55.15 -28.28 10.00
CA GLY A 205 -54.14 -29.35 10.20
C GLY A 205 -52.74 -29.08 9.62
N ALA A 206 -52.51 -27.98 8.90
CA ALA A 206 -51.21 -27.70 8.24
C ALA A 206 -50.56 -26.37 8.66
N PHE A 207 -50.69 -25.96 9.93
CA PHE A 207 -50.12 -24.71 10.45
C PHE A 207 -48.59 -24.73 10.59
N LEU A 208 -48.00 -25.88 10.96
CA LEU A 208 -46.59 -25.98 11.33
C LEU A 208 -45.66 -25.64 10.15
N THR A 209 -45.93 -26.17 8.97
CA THR A 209 -45.09 -25.98 7.78
C THR A 209 -44.93 -24.52 7.35
N PRO A 210 -46.01 -23.73 7.12
CA PRO A 210 -45.88 -22.32 6.77
C PRO A 210 -45.29 -21.50 7.92
N PHE A 211 -45.61 -21.84 9.18
CA PHE A 211 -45.04 -21.15 10.34
C PHE A 211 -43.52 -21.31 10.37
N VAL A 212 -43.01 -22.55 10.31
CA VAL A 212 -41.57 -22.83 10.28
C VAL A 212 -40.87 -22.15 9.11
N ALA A 213 -41.50 -22.12 7.93
CA ALA A 213 -40.94 -21.44 6.76
C ALA A 213 -40.81 -19.91 6.97
N VAL A 214 -41.85 -19.27 7.54
CA VAL A 214 -41.82 -17.83 7.84
C VAL A 214 -40.81 -17.54 8.95
N THR A 215 -40.81 -18.31 10.04
CA THR A 215 -39.82 -18.20 11.12
C THR A 215 -38.39 -18.31 10.56
N ALA A 216 -38.13 -19.26 9.66
CA ALA A 216 -36.82 -19.38 9.02
C ALA A 216 -36.43 -18.12 8.22
N MET A 217 -37.38 -17.48 7.53
CA MET A 217 -37.14 -16.21 6.83
C MET A 217 -36.91 -15.04 7.79
N VAL A 218 -37.63 -14.98 8.92
CA VAL A 218 -37.45 -13.97 9.98
C VAL A 218 -36.04 -14.08 10.57
N VAL A 219 -35.65 -15.30 10.95
CA VAL A 219 -34.31 -15.61 11.46
C VAL A 219 -33.25 -15.26 10.42
N ALA A 220 -33.42 -15.67 9.17
CA ALA A 220 -32.47 -15.35 8.10
C ALA A 220 -32.31 -13.84 7.89
N ALA A 221 -33.41 -13.07 7.88
CA ALA A 221 -33.36 -11.61 7.75
C ALA A 221 -32.63 -10.95 8.93
N ALA A 222 -32.90 -11.40 10.16
CA ALA A 222 -32.23 -10.92 11.35
C ALA A 222 -30.72 -11.25 11.34
N VAL A 223 -30.36 -12.50 11.03
CA VAL A 223 -28.97 -12.96 10.96
C VAL A 223 -28.19 -12.21 9.87
N LEU A 224 -28.77 -12.03 8.67
CA LEU A 224 -28.14 -11.24 7.60
C LEU A 224 -27.92 -9.79 8.03
N GLY A 225 -28.89 -9.19 8.72
CA GLY A 225 -28.74 -7.82 9.22
C GLY A 225 -27.64 -7.71 10.26
N VAL A 226 -27.61 -8.62 11.23
CA VAL A 226 -26.55 -8.69 12.25
C VAL A 226 -25.19 -8.91 11.62
N ASN A 227 -25.07 -9.82 10.63
CA ASN A 227 -23.82 -10.10 9.92
C ASN A 227 -23.31 -8.86 9.17
N VAL A 228 -24.19 -8.09 8.54
CA VAL A 228 -23.81 -6.82 7.90
C VAL A 228 -23.34 -5.79 8.94
N ARG A 229 -23.99 -5.71 10.10
CA ARG A 229 -23.59 -4.83 11.20
C ARG A 229 -22.19 -5.21 11.73
N THR A 230 -21.94 -6.49 11.99
CA THR A 230 -20.65 -6.98 12.48
C THR A 230 -19.55 -6.81 11.46
N THR A 231 -19.82 -7.10 10.18
CA THR A 231 -18.84 -6.94 9.10
C THR A 231 -18.44 -5.48 8.93
N ARG A 232 -19.40 -4.54 8.98
CA ARG A 232 -19.09 -3.10 8.92
C ARG A 232 -18.25 -2.64 10.10
N ALA A 233 -18.58 -3.08 11.32
CA ALA A 233 -17.81 -2.73 12.51
C ALA A 233 -16.39 -3.30 12.45
N TYR A 234 -16.24 -4.53 11.95
CA TYR A 234 -14.94 -5.18 11.76
C TYR A 234 -14.08 -4.45 10.72
N LEU A 235 -14.65 -4.09 9.56
CA LEU A 235 -13.94 -3.34 8.52
C LEU A 235 -13.51 -1.95 9.02
N ALA A 236 -14.38 -1.23 9.71
CA ALA A 236 -14.03 0.06 10.30
C ALA A 236 -12.88 -0.06 11.33
N ALA A 237 -12.90 -1.13 12.15
CA ALA A 237 -11.83 -1.39 13.11
C ALA A 237 -10.50 -1.77 12.42
N LEU A 238 -10.55 -2.46 11.27
CA LEU A 238 -9.36 -2.75 10.46
C LEU A 238 -8.78 -1.50 9.82
N GLU A 239 -9.63 -0.64 9.24
CA GLU A 239 -9.22 0.65 8.66
C GLU A 239 -8.54 1.54 9.73
N GLU A 240 -9.13 1.61 10.93
CA GLU A 240 -8.54 2.36 12.04
C GLU A 240 -7.18 1.77 12.49
N ARG A 241 -7.06 0.44 12.54
CA ARG A 241 -5.78 -0.22 12.87
C ARG A 241 -4.72 0.02 11.80
N ALA A 242 -5.08 -0.04 10.52
CA ALA A 242 -4.17 0.24 9.42
C ALA A 242 -3.65 1.69 9.51
N ALA A 243 -4.55 2.66 9.70
CA ALA A 243 -4.16 4.07 9.85
C ALA A 243 -3.23 4.29 11.06
N ARG A 244 -3.45 3.59 12.18
CA ARG A 244 -2.56 3.66 13.36
C ARG A 244 -1.19 3.05 13.08
N LEU A 245 -1.12 1.93 12.35
CA LEU A 245 0.14 1.30 11.98
C LEU A 245 0.96 2.19 11.03
N GLU A 246 0.32 2.84 10.06
CA GLU A 246 0.98 3.83 9.19
C GLU A 246 1.59 4.97 10.01
N GLN A 247 0.83 5.54 10.94
CA GLN A 247 1.33 6.59 11.84
C GLN A 247 2.51 6.12 12.71
N GLN A 248 2.46 4.88 13.20
CA GLN A 248 3.55 4.29 13.99
C GLN A 248 4.80 4.06 13.16
N GLN A 249 4.68 3.59 11.92
CA GLN A 249 5.81 3.42 11.02
C GLN A 249 6.48 4.76 10.70
N ASP A 250 5.70 5.80 10.40
CA ASP A 250 6.23 7.14 10.17
C ASP A 250 6.98 7.69 11.39
N GLN A 251 6.45 7.45 12.59
CA GLN A 251 7.10 7.86 13.83
C GLN A 251 8.40 7.08 14.08
N GLN A 252 8.40 5.77 13.86
CA GLN A 252 9.59 4.94 13.98
C GLN A 252 10.67 5.34 12.98
N ALA A 253 10.31 5.63 11.72
CA ALA A 253 11.25 6.11 10.71
C ALA A 253 11.90 7.44 11.14
N ARG A 254 11.12 8.38 11.68
CA ARG A 254 11.65 9.67 12.19
C ARG A 254 12.55 9.49 13.40
N LEU A 255 12.21 8.59 14.31
CA LEU A 255 13.05 8.26 15.47
C LEU A 255 14.36 7.60 15.03
N ALA A 256 14.30 6.65 14.09
CA ALA A 256 15.50 6.00 13.55
C ALA A 256 16.45 7.02 12.90
N VAL A 257 15.92 7.96 12.09
CA VAL A 257 16.72 9.04 11.50
C VAL A 257 17.34 9.95 12.58
N ALA A 258 16.60 10.27 13.64
CA ALA A 258 17.11 11.11 14.73
C ALA A 258 18.18 10.40 15.57
N GLU A 259 17.99 9.11 15.85
CA GLU A 259 18.97 8.25 16.54
C GLU A 259 20.25 8.12 15.72
N GLU A 260 20.12 7.89 14.41
CA GLU A 260 21.22 7.83 13.47
C GLU A 260 22.02 9.14 13.46
N ARG A 261 21.35 10.28 13.30
CA ARG A 261 21.99 11.61 13.36
C ARG A 261 22.73 11.84 14.68
N THR A 262 22.17 11.37 15.79
CA THR A 262 22.81 11.48 17.10
C THR A 262 24.04 10.60 17.19
N ARG A 263 23.98 9.36 16.67
CA ARG A 263 25.13 8.44 16.59
C ARG A 263 26.27 9.05 15.79
N ILE A 264 25.97 9.54 14.60
CA ILE A 264 26.92 10.23 13.72
C ILE A 264 27.58 11.41 14.42
N THR A 265 26.79 12.25 15.10
CA THR A 265 27.33 13.43 15.80
C THR A 265 28.32 13.03 16.89
N ARG A 266 28.04 11.94 17.63
CA ARG A 266 28.98 11.42 18.64
C ARG A 266 30.25 10.87 18.01
N GLU A 267 30.12 10.07 16.94
CA GLU A 267 31.29 9.54 16.23
C GLU A 267 32.18 10.66 15.67
N MET A 268 31.58 11.70 15.09
CA MET A 268 32.30 12.90 14.67
C MET A 268 32.97 13.61 15.85
N HIS A 269 32.27 13.76 16.98
CA HIS A 269 32.82 14.41 18.17
C HIS A 269 34.00 13.62 18.76
N ASP A 270 33.94 12.29 18.76
CA ASP A 270 35.01 11.42 19.25
C ASP A 270 36.26 11.54 18.36
N ILE A 271 36.10 11.54 17.03
CA ILE A 271 37.20 11.78 16.07
C ILE A 271 37.84 13.14 16.31
N VAL A 272 37.04 14.20 16.47
CA VAL A 272 37.56 15.56 16.70
C VAL A 272 38.30 15.66 18.01
N THR A 273 37.67 15.20 19.10
CA THR A 273 38.22 15.34 20.46
C THR A 273 39.50 14.54 20.61
N HIS A 274 39.57 13.34 20.05
CA HIS A 274 40.77 12.51 20.09
C HIS A 274 41.94 13.17 19.33
N ASN A 275 41.71 13.59 18.08
CA ASN A 275 42.76 14.22 17.28
C ASN A 275 43.22 15.55 17.85
N LEU A 276 42.29 16.37 18.39
CA LEU A 276 42.65 17.61 19.06
C LEU A 276 43.51 17.35 20.30
N SER A 277 43.18 16.33 21.09
CA SER A 277 43.97 15.95 22.28
C SER A 277 45.39 15.54 21.89
N VAL A 278 45.56 14.76 20.81
CA VAL A 278 46.88 14.38 20.29
C VAL A 278 47.65 15.60 19.79
N MET A 279 47.01 16.51 19.04
CA MET A 279 47.65 17.73 18.56
C MET A 279 48.09 18.63 19.72
N VAL A 280 47.28 18.78 20.77
CA VAL A 280 47.65 19.55 21.98
C VAL A 280 48.88 18.93 22.64
N ALA A 281 48.89 17.62 22.88
CA ALA A 281 50.03 16.92 23.48
C ALA A 281 51.32 17.04 22.65
N LEU A 282 51.21 16.92 21.31
CA LEU A 282 52.35 17.12 20.41
C LEU A 282 52.82 18.57 20.39
N THR A 283 51.90 19.53 20.52
CA THR A 283 52.23 20.96 20.58
C THR A 283 53.02 21.27 21.85
N ASP A 284 52.58 20.75 22.99
CA ASP A 284 53.30 20.89 24.27
C ASP A 284 54.70 20.26 24.20
N ALA A 285 54.81 19.09 23.56
CA ALA A 285 56.10 18.44 23.33
C ALA A 285 57.02 19.26 22.41
N ALA A 286 56.48 19.87 21.35
CA ALA A 286 57.23 20.73 20.44
C ALA A 286 57.76 21.98 21.15
N VAL A 287 56.92 22.64 21.95
CA VAL A 287 57.29 23.81 22.77
C VAL A 287 58.40 23.46 23.75
N TYR A 288 58.28 22.33 24.45
CA TYR A 288 59.30 21.86 25.39
C TYR A 288 60.65 21.54 24.71
N ALA A 289 60.61 20.94 23.51
CA ALA A 289 61.81 20.54 22.77
C ALA A 289 62.46 21.69 21.99
N GLN A 290 61.75 22.81 21.75
CA GLN A 290 62.16 23.87 20.82
C GLN A 290 63.61 24.36 21.03
N HIS A 291 64.02 24.57 22.28
CA HIS A 291 65.35 25.12 22.61
C HIS A 291 66.39 24.03 22.89
N ARG A 292 65.96 22.80 23.24
CA ARG A 292 66.84 21.68 23.62
C ARG A 292 67.15 20.75 22.46
N SER A 293 66.23 20.58 21.52
CA SER A 293 66.31 19.63 20.42
C SER A 293 65.43 20.13 19.25
N PRO A 294 65.92 21.09 18.45
CA PRO A 294 65.17 21.71 17.36
C PRO A 294 64.63 20.69 16.33
N ASP A 295 65.39 19.63 16.06
CA ASP A 295 64.99 18.56 15.13
C ASP A 295 63.76 17.79 15.65
N LYS A 296 63.68 17.55 16.97
CA LYS A 296 62.52 16.90 17.59
C LYS A 296 61.30 17.81 17.59
N ALA A 297 61.48 19.11 17.81
CA ALA A 297 60.40 20.09 17.72
C ALA A 297 59.85 20.19 16.29
N THR A 298 60.73 20.18 15.28
CA THR A 298 60.34 20.16 13.86
C THR A 298 59.57 18.88 13.52
N THR A 299 60.03 17.72 14.00
CA THR A 299 59.34 16.44 13.82
C THR A 299 57.94 16.46 14.43
N ALA A 300 57.79 16.97 15.67
CA ALA A 300 56.49 17.10 16.33
C ALA A 300 55.54 18.05 15.57
N MET A 301 56.04 19.17 15.04
CA MET A 301 55.26 20.10 14.19
C MET A 301 54.76 19.43 12.89
N LEU A 302 55.59 18.60 12.25
CA LEU A 302 55.18 17.82 11.08
C LEU A 302 54.08 16.80 11.43
N GLN A 303 54.21 16.13 12.58
CA GLN A 303 53.19 15.20 13.08
C GLN A 303 51.86 15.90 13.37
N ILE A 304 51.88 17.10 13.97
CA ILE A 304 50.65 17.92 14.18
C ILE A 304 49.95 18.20 12.85
N SER A 305 50.71 18.63 11.82
CA SER A 305 50.16 18.93 10.49
C SER A 305 49.55 17.70 9.83
N GLU A 306 50.21 16.54 9.96
CA GLU A 306 49.71 15.27 9.45
C GLU A 306 48.44 14.82 10.16
N THR A 307 48.42 14.83 11.51
CA THR A 307 47.23 14.50 12.30
C THR A 307 46.05 15.43 11.98
N GLY A 308 46.31 16.73 11.77
CA GLY A 308 45.28 17.69 11.35
C GLY A 308 44.70 17.38 9.97
N ARG A 309 45.54 17.04 9.00
CA ARG A 309 45.10 16.64 7.65
C ARG A 309 44.33 15.32 7.64
N GLN A 310 44.78 14.35 8.42
CA GLN A 310 44.11 13.07 8.58
C GLN A 310 42.72 13.24 9.22
N ALA A 311 42.62 14.00 10.32
CA ALA A 311 41.35 14.27 10.99
C ALA A 311 40.32 14.97 10.08
N LEU A 312 40.76 15.94 9.26
CA LEU A 312 39.90 16.60 8.28
C LEU A 312 39.44 15.65 7.17
N THR A 313 40.29 14.69 6.78
CA THR A 313 39.96 13.67 5.77
C THR A 313 38.95 12.68 6.33
N ASP A 314 39.14 12.20 7.56
CA ASP A 314 38.24 11.27 8.23
C ASP A 314 36.86 11.91 8.46
N MET A 315 36.80 13.17 8.89
CA MET A 315 35.54 13.90 9.05
C MET A 315 34.81 14.09 7.72
N ARG A 316 35.52 14.47 6.65
CA ARG A 316 34.91 14.61 5.32
C ARG A 316 34.36 13.29 4.81
N ARG A 317 35.07 12.18 5.05
CA ARG A 317 34.62 10.84 4.68
C ARG A 317 33.34 10.43 5.42
N SER A 318 33.27 10.67 6.73
CA SER A 318 32.06 10.40 7.51
C SER A 318 30.87 11.29 7.10
N LEU A 319 31.11 12.52 6.64
CA LEU A 319 30.07 13.42 6.11
C LEU A 319 29.64 13.07 4.67
N ASP A 320 30.55 12.62 3.82
CA ASP A 320 30.25 12.28 2.41
C ASP A 320 29.33 11.06 2.34
N VAL A 321 29.54 10.06 3.19
CA VAL A 321 28.67 8.87 3.30
C VAL A 321 27.21 9.30 3.56
N LEU A 322 26.98 10.36 4.32
CA LEU A 322 25.64 10.86 4.67
C LEU A 322 25.01 11.74 3.59
N ARG A 323 25.83 12.39 2.75
CA ARG A 323 25.35 13.20 1.61
C ARG A 323 24.94 12.36 0.41
N THR A 324 25.25 11.06 0.40
CA THR A 324 24.85 10.16 -0.68
C THR A 324 23.33 9.87 -0.69
N ASP A 325 22.64 10.11 0.43
CA ASP A 325 21.21 9.78 0.61
C ASP A 325 20.28 11.01 0.74
N GLU A 326 20.78 12.25 0.70
CA GLU A 326 19.95 13.46 0.68
C GLU A 326 19.72 13.95 -0.76
N PRO A 327 18.47 14.06 -1.25
CA PRO A 327 18.14 14.71 -2.53
C PRO A 327 18.25 16.24 -2.44
N ASP A 328 19.20 16.80 -1.68
CA ASP A 328 19.42 18.24 -1.57
C ASP A 328 20.15 18.85 -2.78
N ALA A 329 20.34 18.04 -3.83
CA ALA A 329 20.75 18.48 -5.16
C ALA A 329 19.70 19.37 -5.87
N GLU A 330 18.50 19.55 -5.29
CA GLU A 330 17.42 20.36 -5.89
C GLU A 330 17.48 21.86 -5.54
N ARG A 331 18.29 22.31 -4.56
CA ARG A 331 18.30 23.73 -4.14
C ARG A 331 19.36 24.61 -4.78
N HIS A 332 20.27 24.05 -5.57
CA HIS A 332 21.15 24.82 -6.45
C HIS A 332 21.13 24.13 -7.82
N PRO A 333 20.76 24.82 -8.93
CA PRO A 333 20.78 24.19 -10.24
C PRO A 333 22.18 23.60 -10.47
N LEU A 334 22.24 22.30 -10.78
CA LEU A 334 23.51 21.59 -10.92
C LEU A 334 24.42 22.35 -11.89
N PRO A 335 25.69 22.61 -11.53
CA PRO A 335 26.58 23.39 -12.37
C PRO A 335 26.83 22.66 -13.69
N GLY A 336 26.66 23.38 -14.80
CA GLY A 336 26.83 22.88 -16.16
C GLY A 336 27.87 23.69 -16.94
N ILE A 337 27.83 23.55 -18.26
CA ILE A 337 28.83 24.16 -19.16
C ILE A 337 28.76 25.70 -19.12
N ALA A 338 27.58 26.27 -18.84
CA ALA A 338 27.39 27.72 -18.72
C ALA A 338 28.22 28.33 -17.57
N GLN A 339 28.41 27.60 -16.47
CA GLN A 339 29.11 28.05 -15.27
C GLN A 339 30.64 27.95 -15.39
N LEU A 340 31.17 27.43 -16.51
CA LEU A 340 32.61 27.28 -16.70
C LEU A 340 33.36 28.59 -16.87
N ARG A 341 32.71 29.63 -17.40
CA ARG A 341 33.30 30.97 -17.45
C ARG A 341 33.53 31.52 -16.05
N THR A 342 32.52 31.41 -15.18
CA THR A 342 32.62 31.79 -13.77
C THR A 342 33.68 30.99 -13.02
N LEU A 343 33.81 29.68 -13.32
CA LEU A 343 34.89 28.86 -12.77
C LEU A 343 36.27 29.37 -13.19
N ALA A 344 36.45 29.79 -14.44
CA ALA A 344 37.71 30.37 -14.90
C ALA A 344 38.01 31.71 -14.21
N ASP A 345 37.00 32.55 -13.99
CA ASP A 345 37.16 33.80 -13.25
C ASP A 345 37.63 33.54 -11.80
N GLN A 346 37.10 32.49 -11.16
CA GLN A 346 37.55 32.05 -9.83
C GLN A 346 39.00 31.56 -9.84
N MET A 347 39.41 30.83 -10.88
CA MET A 347 40.80 30.37 -11.02
C MET A 347 41.76 31.55 -11.27
N CYS A 348 41.35 32.54 -12.06
CA CYS A 348 42.09 33.79 -12.24
C CYS A 348 42.30 34.51 -10.91
N ALA A 349 41.24 34.63 -10.10
CA ALA A 349 41.33 35.22 -8.76
C ALA A 349 42.25 34.43 -7.81
N ALA A 350 42.34 33.11 -8.00
CA ALA A 350 43.23 32.23 -7.26
C ALA A 350 44.70 32.23 -7.76
N GLY A 351 45.02 33.04 -8.78
CA GLY A 351 46.38 33.18 -9.30
C GLY A 351 46.72 32.31 -10.51
N LEU A 352 45.73 31.63 -11.12
CA LEU A 352 45.87 30.90 -12.38
C LEU A 352 45.07 31.59 -13.49
N PRO A 353 45.71 32.40 -14.36
CA PRO A 353 45.04 33.01 -15.50
C PRO A 353 44.46 31.94 -16.45
N ALA A 354 43.15 31.74 -16.40
CA ALA A 354 42.44 30.70 -17.13
C ALA A 354 41.50 31.30 -18.20
N ARG A 355 41.53 30.75 -19.42
CA ARG A 355 40.63 31.18 -20.52
C ARG A 355 39.75 30.03 -21.00
N VAL A 356 38.44 30.28 -21.09
CA VAL A 356 37.45 29.29 -21.55
C VAL A 356 36.86 29.69 -22.91
N GLU A 357 37.05 28.80 -23.89
CA GLU A 357 36.47 28.86 -25.23
C GLU A 357 35.41 27.75 -25.38
N ILE A 358 34.14 28.12 -25.60
CA ILE A 358 33.04 27.18 -25.84
C ILE A 358 32.58 27.35 -27.28
N GLN A 359 32.58 26.27 -28.06
CA GLN A 359 32.15 26.23 -29.45
C GLN A 359 30.92 25.34 -29.59
N GLY A 360 29.89 25.84 -30.28
CA GLY A 360 28.59 25.18 -30.39
C GLY A 360 27.65 25.52 -29.22
N GLY A 361 26.35 25.28 -29.42
CA GLY A 361 25.37 25.37 -28.33
C GLY A 361 25.57 24.24 -27.32
N HIS A 362 25.37 24.49 -26.03
CA HIS A 362 25.41 23.44 -25.00
C HIS A 362 24.03 23.13 -24.43
N THR A 363 22.98 23.80 -24.91
CA THR A 363 21.58 23.63 -24.44
C THR A 363 21.01 22.26 -24.79
N HIS A 364 21.50 21.62 -25.86
CA HIS A 364 21.09 20.27 -26.25
C HIS A 364 21.84 19.15 -25.53
N ILE A 365 22.82 19.48 -24.67
CA ILE A 365 23.60 18.48 -23.93
C ILE A 365 22.83 18.08 -22.66
N PRO A 366 22.68 16.78 -22.35
CA PRO A 366 22.04 16.31 -21.11
C PRO A 366 22.69 16.93 -19.85
N ALA A 367 21.88 17.32 -18.87
CA ALA A 367 22.36 18.00 -17.65
C ALA A 367 23.43 17.20 -16.90
N THR A 368 23.30 15.87 -16.86
CA THR A 368 24.28 14.96 -16.25
C THR A 368 25.61 14.99 -16.99
N ALA A 369 25.61 15.11 -18.32
CA ALA A 369 26.83 15.23 -19.12
C ALA A 369 27.46 16.62 -18.95
N GLN A 370 26.64 17.68 -18.84
CA GLN A 370 27.13 19.02 -18.53
C GLN A 370 27.84 19.08 -17.16
N LEU A 371 27.28 18.41 -16.15
CA LEU A 371 27.91 18.29 -14.83
C LEU A 371 29.23 17.54 -14.89
N THR A 372 29.30 16.43 -15.64
CA THR A 372 30.54 15.69 -15.84
C THR A 372 31.62 16.56 -16.49
N VAL A 373 31.26 17.34 -17.52
CA VAL A 373 32.17 18.31 -18.15
C VAL A 373 32.62 19.36 -17.14
N TYR A 374 31.70 19.91 -16.35
CA TYR A 374 32.03 20.89 -15.31
C TYR A 374 33.05 20.35 -14.31
N ARG A 375 32.82 19.15 -13.78
CA ARG A 375 33.72 18.49 -12.82
C ARG A 375 35.07 18.12 -13.41
N LEU A 376 35.11 17.70 -14.67
CA LEU A 376 36.37 17.42 -15.38
C LEU A 376 37.23 18.67 -15.51
N VAL A 377 36.63 19.79 -15.95
CA VAL A 377 37.34 21.06 -16.08
C VAL A 377 37.78 21.59 -14.72
N GLN A 378 36.92 21.50 -13.70
CA GLN A 378 37.26 21.91 -12.33
C GLN A 378 38.46 21.15 -11.77
N GLU A 379 38.45 19.83 -11.87
CA GLU A 379 39.54 18.98 -11.42
C GLU A 379 40.83 19.29 -12.19
N ALA A 380 40.75 19.46 -13.51
CA ALA A 380 41.91 19.78 -14.35
C ALA A 380 42.53 21.14 -13.99
N LEU A 381 41.73 22.20 -13.85
CA LEU A 381 42.22 23.54 -13.47
C LEU A 381 42.78 23.56 -12.04
N THR A 382 42.16 22.83 -11.12
CA THR A 382 42.65 22.70 -9.75
C THR A 382 44.00 21.97 -9.72
N ASN A 383 44.17 20.94 -10.56
CA ASN A 383 45.45 20.25 -10.70
C ASN A 383 46.53 21.17 -11.30
N THR A 384 46.21 21.97 -12.32
CA THR A 384 47.15 22.97 -12.84
C THR A 384 47.55 23.96 -11.74
N LEU A 385 46.60 24.50 -10.98
CA LEU A 385 46.88 25.45 -9.89
C LEU A 385 47.77 24.84 -8.80
N LYS A 386 47.59 23.56 -8.48
CA LYS A 386 48.37 22.86 -7.44
C LYS A 386 49.78 22.46 -7.89
N HIS A 387 49.94 22.13 -9.18
CA HIS A 387 51.12 21.42 -9.66
C HIS A 387 52.00 22.23 -10.62
N THR A 388 51.60 23.45 -10.99
CA THR A 388 52.40 24.33 -11.85
C THR A 388 52.86 25.60 -11.10
N PRO A 389 54.00 26.21 -11.49
CA PRO A 389 54.47 27.45 -10.88
C PRO A 389 53.50 28.62 -11.07
N THR A 390 53.58 29.60 -10.18
CA THR A 390 52.84 30.87 -10.29
C THR A 390 53.15 31.58 -11.60
N GLY A 391 52.12 32.08 -12.29
CA GLY A 391 52.25 32.71 -13.62
C GLY A 391 52.01 31.75 -14.79
N THR A 392 51.73 30.48 -14.53
CA THR A 392 51.25 29.53 -15.56
C THR A 392 49.87 29.94 -16.07
N HIS A 393 49.64 29.84 -17.38
CA HIS A 393 48.34 30.11 -18.00
C HIS A 393 47.62 28.80 -18.32
N ALA A 394 46.31 28.76 -18.12
CA ALA A 394 45.46 27.63 -18.49
C ALA A 394 44.48 28.00 -19.60
N LYS A 395 44.27 27.09 -20.54
CA LYS A 395 43.31 27.22 -21.64
C LYS A 395 42.38 26.02 -21.64
N VAL A 396 41.08 26.32 -21.62
CA VAL A 396 40.00 25.34 -21.70
C VAL A 396 39.27 25.56 -23.01
N ARG A 397 39.18 24.53 -23.85
CA ARG A 397 38.37 24.52 -25.06
C ARG A 397 37.36 23.40 -25.01
N ILE A 398 36.11 23.77 -25.24
CA ILE A 398 34.98 22.83 -25.24
C ILE A 398 34.28 22.94 -26.58
N ARG A 399 34.12 21.80 -27.26
CA ARG A 399 33.32 21.73 -28.48
C ARG A 399 32.13 20.83 -28.24
N CYS A 400 30.96 21.44 -28.39
CA CYS A 400 29.66 20.82 -28.21
C CYS A 400 29.08 20.47 -29.58
N SER A 401 28.79 19.19 -29.80
CA SER A 401 28.03 18.69 -30.95
C SER A 401 26.83 17.88 -30.44
N PRO A 402 25.84 17.56 -31.30
CA PRO A 402 24.68 16.78 -30.87
C PRO A 402 25.02 15.41 -30.29
N GLU A 403 26.09 14.78 -30.79
CA GLU A 403 26.45 13.39 -30.44
C GLU A 403 27.69 13.30 -29.55
N THR A 404 28.49 14.37 -29.45
CA THR A 404 29.73 14.33 -28.67
C THR A 404 30.07 15.67 -28.02
N VAL A 405 30.73 15.60 -26.87
CA VAL A 405 31.38 16.75 -26.23
C VAL A 405 32.87 16.47 -26.14
N THR A 406 33.68 17.37 -26.68
CA THR A 406 35.13 17.32 -26.50
C THR A 406 35.59 18.42 -25.56
N VAL A 407 36.48 18.07 -24.64
CA VAL A 407 37.04 18.95 -23.62
C VAL A 407 38.56 18.87 -23.72
N ASP A 408 39.18 20.01 -23.96
CA ASP A 408 40.62 20.20 -24.06
C ASP A 408 41.05 21.18 -22.97
N VAL A 409 41.80 20.72 -21.96
CA VAL A 409 42.38 21.59 -20.93
C VAL A 409 43.90 21.52 -21.06
N THR A 410 44.55 22.64 -21.29
CA THR A 410 46.01 22.73 -21.47
C THR A 410 46.58 23.83 -20.61
N ASP A 411 47.75 23.63 -20.03
CA ASP A 411 48.51 24.69 -19.36
C ASP A 411 49.84 25.01 -20.04
N SER A 412 50.43 26.16 -19.68
CA SER A 412 51.74 26.62 -20.17
C SER A 412 52.87 26.34 -19.18
N GLY A 413 52.71 25.39 -18.27
CA GLY A 413 53.69 25.08 -17.24
C GLY A 413 54.94 24.36 -17.77
N PRO A 414 55.99 24.19 -16.97
CA PRO A 414 57.15 23.41 -17.36
C PRO A 414 56.78 21.91 -17.53
N CYS A 415 57.42 21.24 -18.50
CA CYS A 415 57.15 19.84 -18.85
C CYS A 415 57.57 18.82 -17.77
N SER A 416 58.37 19.25 -16.79
CA SER A 416 58.88 18.40 -15.71
C SER A 416 58.13 18.68 -14.40
N PRO A 417 57.69 17.64 -13.66
CA PRO A 417 57.13 17.84 -12.34
C PRO A 417 58.13 18.58 -11.44
N LEU A 418 57.63 19.51 -10.63
CA LEU A 418 58.43 20.14 -9.58
C LEU A 418 59.12 19.05 -8.74
N PRO A 419 60.43 19.17 -8.44
CA PRO A 419 61.13 18.20 -7.60
C PRO A 419 60.40 18.08 -6.25
N GLY A 420 59.87 16.90 -5.93
CA GLY A 420 59.15 16.63 -4.67
C GLY A 420 57.62 16.53 -4.78
N ALA A 421 57.01 16.71 -5.96
CA ALA A 421 55.58 16.44 -6.14
C ALA A 421 55.31 14.92 -6.17
N THR A 422 54.79 14.37 -5.07
CA THR A 422 54.25 13.01 -5.06
C THR A 422 53.05 12.92 -6.01
N PRO A 423 52.98 11.90 -6.89
CA PRO A 423 51.84 11.75 -7.79
C PRO A 423 50.60 11.34 -6.97
N SER A 424 49.74 12.30 -6.64
CA SER A 424 48.41 12.00 -6.10
C SER A 424 47.54 11.42 -7.22
N GLY A 425 47.62 10.10 -7.42
CA GLY A 425 47.04 9.38 -8.58
C GLY A 425 45.51 9.32 -8.65
N HIS A 426 44.78 9.93 -7.71
CA HIS A 426 43.32 9.80 -7.62
C HIS A 426 42.56 10.72 -8.59
N GLY A 427 43.07 11.95 -8.83
CA GLY A 427 42.36 12.94 -9.65
C GLY A 427 42.17 12.50 -11.11
N ILE A 428 43.25 12.04 -11.75
CA ILE A 428 43.21 11.57 -13.15
C ILE A 428 42.41 10.27 -13.27
N HIS A 429 42.51 9.37 -12.30
CA HIS A 429 41.73 8.12 -12.28
C HIS A 429 40.23 8.41 -12.25
N GLY A 430 39.77 9.25 -11.31
CA GLY A 430 38.36 9.63 -11.23
C GLY A 430 37.87 10.40 -12.47
N MET A 431 38.73 11.20 -13.10
CA MET A 431 38.39 11.84 -14.38
C MET A 431 38.18 10.80 -15.50
N ARG A 432 38.99 9.72 -15.56
CA ARG A 432 38.82 8.64 -16.55
C ARG A 432 37.54 7.86 -16.33
N GLU A 433 37.22 7.51 -15.09
CA GLU A 433 35.97 6.79 -14.76
C GLU A 433 34.73 7.59 -15.18
N ARG A 434 34.71 8.89 -14.89
CA ARG A 434 33.62 9.79 -15.29
C ARG A 434 33.48 9.93 -16.81
N ALA A 435 34.59 9.90 -17.56
CA ALA A 435 34.54 9.88 -19.02
C ALA A 435 34.03 8.53 -19.57
N ALA A 436 34.46 7.42 -18.97
CA ALA A 436 34.03 6.07 -19.34
C ALA A 436 32.53 5.83 -19.13
N ALA A 437 31.92 6.47 -18.14
CA ALA A 437 30.47 6.43 -17.91
C ALA A 437 29.63 6.90 -19.12
N TYR A 438 30.21 7.70 -20.01
CA TYR A 438 29.60 8.16 -21.27
C TYR A 438 30.22 7.48 -22.51
N GLY A 439 30.79 6.28 -22.36
CA GLY A 439 31.52 5.59 -23.43
C GLY A 439 32.70 6.41 -23.98
N GLY A 440 33.18 7.38 -23.20
CA GLY A 440 34.18 8.34 -23.59
C GLY A 440 35.60 7.89 -23.28
N THR A 441 36.57 8.69 -23.73
CA THR A 441 37.99 8.46 -23.43
C THR A 441 38.61 9.72 -22.87
N LEU A 442 39.59 9.56 -21.97
CA LEU A 442 40.39 10.65 -21.42
C LEU A 442 41.88 10.33 -21.54
N ARG A 443 42.62 11.27 -22.10
CA ARG A 443 44.09 11.26 -22.20
C ARG A 443 44.62 12.44 -21.40
N ALA A 444 45.55 12.17 -20.50
CA ALA A 444 46.24 13.19 -19.71
C ALA A 444 47.75 12.95 -19.82
N GLY A 445 48.52 13.99 -20.15
CA GLY A 445 49.96 13.87 -20.32
C GLY A 445 50.65 15.17 -20.70
N PRO A 446 52.00 15.17 -20.74
CA PRO A 446 52.78 16.33 -21.17
C PRO A 446 52.55 16.65 -22.65
N LEU A 447 52.60 17.93 -23.00
CA LEU A 447 52.43 18.42 -24.37
C LEU A 447 53.79 18.54 -25.09
N PRO A 448 53.85 18.33 -26.42
CA PRO A 448 55.10 18.43 -27.19
C PRO A 448 55.80 19.79 -27.15
N GLY A 449 55.09 20.86 -26.80
CA GLY A 449 55.61 22.24 -26.69
C GLY A 449 55.80 22.73 -25.26
N GLY A 450 55.74 21.84 -24.27
CA GLY A 450 55.69 22.21 -22.84
C GLY A 450 54.26 22.32 -22.31
N GLY A 451 54.12 22.16 -20.99
CA GLY A 451 52.84 22.14 -20.29
C GLY A 451 52.19 20.75 -20.22
N TRP A 452 51.06 20.69 -19.53
CA TRP A 452 50.26 19.48 -19.40
C TRP A 452 48.91 19.64 -20.11
N GLY A 453 48.43 18.55 -20.71
CA GLY A 453 47.17 18.49 -21.44
C GLY A 453 46.25 17.39 -20.93
N VAL A 454 44.98 17.72 -20.76
CA VAL A 454 43.88 16.79 -20.51
C VAL A 454 42.88 16.89 -21.66
N HIS A 455 42.82 15.84 -22.47
CA HIS A 455 41.91 15.70 -23.60
C HIS A 455 40.84 14.65 -23.28
N THR A 456 39.58 15.02 -23.37
CA THR A 456 38.45 14.12 -23.12
C THR A 456 37.43 14.21 -24.25
N ARG A 457 36.88 13.06 -24.66
CA ARG A 457 35.73 12.98 -25.56
C ARG A 457 34.64 12.17 -24.88
N LEU A 458 33.47 12.78 -24.69
CA LEU A 458 32.25 12.12 -24.20
C LEU A 458 31.34 11.80 -25.38
N ALA A 459 30.82 10.58 -25.46
CA ALA A 459 29.80 10.20 -26.43
C ALA A 459 28.41 10.39 -25.80
N LEU A 460 27.63 11.31 -26.37
CA LEU A 460 26.24 11.52 -26.01
C LEU A 460 25.44 10.53 -26.85
N GLY A 461 25.27 9.30 -26.36
CA GLY A 461 24.54 8.27 -27.09
C GLY A 461 23.16 8.78 -27.51
N SER A 462 22.80 8.56 -28.78
CA SER A 462 21.39 8.64 -29.19
C SER A 462 20.61 7.65 -28.31
N GLY A 463 19.58 8.15 -27.63
CA GLY A 463 18.85 7.42 -26.61
C GLY A 463 18.41 6.04 -27.11
N LYS A 464 19.07 4.98 -26.61
CA LYS A 464 18.45 3.67 -26.51
C LYS A 464 17.82 3.64 -25.13
N ALA A 465 16.52 3.94 -25.08
CA ALA A 465 15.67 3.61 -23.95
C ALA A 465 15.83 2.11 -23.69
N ALA A 466 16.59 1.76 -22.65
CA ALA A 466 16.51 0.45 -22.04
C ALA A 466 15.18 0.41 -21.28
N SER A 467 14.14 -0.09 -21.95
CA SER A 467 12.96 -0.58 -21.26
C SER A 467 13.33 -1.87 -20.54
N ALA A 468 13.30 -1.83 -19.21
CA ALA A 468 13.06 -2.99 -18.36
C ALA A 468 12.02 -2.57 -17.33
#